data_AF-A0A2T0TL30-F1
#
_entry.id   AF-A0A2T0TL30-F1
#
_cell.length_a   1.000
_cell.length_b   1.000
_cell.length_c   1.000
_cell.angle_alpha   90.00
_cell.angle_beta   90.00
_cell.angle_gamma   90.00
#
_symmetry.space_group_name_H-M   'P 1'
#
loop_
_entity.id
_entity.type
_entity.pdbx_description
1 polymer ?
#
loop_
_entity_poly.entity_id
_entity_poly.type
_entity_poly.pdbx_seq_one_letter_code
_entity_poly.pdbx_strand_id
1 'polypeptide(L)'
;MVRALLDLGYDSCSTASNHTLDRDVRGVRTTLDVLDAAGMKHTGSARTPEEAATPLILDANGVKVGQVAFTFGFNGIPLPEPWISNPLDPQRVIEAARAAKAAGAEVVVASLHWGTEYEADPNDDQRSMAAAILADPAVDLIIGTHVHTVQPIEQVNGKWVVYGMGNEVAKHEEPRGTTEEGLIARFKFVQGPQGWHVEEARYRPTLVELGPPIRAVDLSSVPPTPRRTEALARTDEVVGRLGAAAHGLGR
;
A
#
# COMPACT_ATOMS: atom_id res chain seq x y z
N MET A 1 -5.58 18.80 1.42
CA MET A 1 -5.39 17.36 1.73
C MET A 1 -3.91 16.99 1.79
N VAL A 2 -3.12 17.17 0.72
CA VAL A 2 -1.68 16.79 0.69
C VAL A 2 -0.88 17.33 1.88
N ARG A 3 -1.06 18.61 2.22
CA ARG A 3 -0.39 19.21 3.40
C ARG A 3 -0.73 18.48 4.71
N ALA A 4 -1.98 18.08 4.91
CA ALA A 4 -2.38 17.33 6.10
C ALA A 4 -1.73 15.94 6.14
N LEU A 5 -1.54 15.28 4.99
CA LEU A 5 -0.82 14.00 4.91
C LEU A 5 0.66 14.18 5.27
N LEU A 6 1.32 15.25 4.80
CA LEU A 6 2.69 15.57 5.20
C LEU A 6 2.80 15.83 6.70
N ASP A 7 1.86 16.60 7.27
CA ASP A 7 1.85 16.91 8.70
C ASP A 7 1.56 15.64 9.55
N LEU A 8 0.92 14.62 8.98
CA LEU A 8 0.75 13.29 9.58
C LEU A 8 1.99 12.38 9.43
N GLY A 9 2.98 12.78 8.63
CA GLY A 9 4.23 12.05 8.42
C GLY A 9 4.25 11.13 7.20
N TYR A 10 3.35 11.29 6.23
CA TYR A 10 3.45 10.57 4.95
C TYR A 10 4.51 11.22 4.04
N ASP A 11 5.56 10.48 3.70
CA ASP A 11 6.64 10.97 2.81
C ASP A 11 6.31 10.83 1.31
N SER A 12 5.45 9.88 0.96
CA SER A 12 5.15 9.51 -0.42
C SER A 12 3.72 9.04 -0.64
N CYS A 13 3.28 9.11 -1.91
CA CYS A 13 1.97 8.65 -2.35
C CYS A 13 2.11 7.69 -3.55
N SER A 14 1.48 6.51 -3.44
CA SER A 14 1.21 5.67 -4.60
C SER A 14 0.05 6.25 -5.39
N THR A 15 0.28 6.64 -6.63
CA THR A 15 -0.74 7.23 -7.52
C THR A 15 -1.32 6.23 -8.53
N ALA A 16 -0.83 4.99 -8.53
CA ALA A 16 -1.42 3.89 -9.29
C ALA A 16 -2.68 3.36 -8.59
N SER A 17 -3.83 3.53 -9.23
CA SER A 17 -5.12 2.97 -8.82
C SER A 17 -6.06 2.83 -10.02
N ASN A 18 -7.18 2.13 -9.82
CA ASN A 18 -8.25 2.10 -10.81
C ASN A 18 -8.86 3.48 -11.10
N HIS A 19 -8.64 4.45 -10.20
CA HIS A 19 -9.12 5.83 -10.31
C HIS A 19 -8.08 6.80 -10.88
N THR A 20 -6.86 6.36 -11.24
CA THR A 20 -5.83 7.26 -11.78
C THR A 20 -6.31 8.06 -12.99
N LEU A 21 -7.20 7.47 -13.82
CA LEU A 21 -7.65 8.05 -15.08
C LEU A 21 -9.07 8.64 -15.07
N ASP A 22 -9.72 8.73 -13.90
CA ASP A 22 -11.10 9.26 -13.77
C ASP A 22 -11.26 10.67 -14.36
N ARG A 23 -10.17 11.44 -14.36
CA ARG A 23 -10.11 12.81 -14.88
C ARG A 23 -9.12 12.94 -16.04
N ASP A 24 -8.92 11.86 -16.78
CA ASP A 24 -8.00 11.76 -17.92
C ASP A 24 -6.55 12.16 -17.58
N VAL A 25 -5.71 12.34 -18.61
CA VAL A 25 -4.29 12.74 -18.47
C VAL A 25 -4.15 14.08 -17.72
N ARG A 26 -5.13 14.98 -17.82
CA ARG A 26 -5.13 16.26 -17.10
C ARG A 26 -5.27 16.04 -15.59
N GLY A 27 -6.09 15.06 -15.18
CA GLY A 27 -6.24 14.64 -13.79
C GLY A 27 -4.93 14.13 -13.22
N VAL A 28 -4.22 13.28 -13.97
CA VAL A 28 -2.89 12.78 -13.60
C VAL A 28 -1.92 13.96 -13.42
N ARG A 29 -1.78 14.82 -14.44
CA ARG A 29 -0.89 16.00 -14.38
C ARG A 29 -1.19 16.89 -13.17
N THR A 30 -2.46 17.27 -12.99
CA THR A 30 -2.89 18.12 -11.88
C THR A 30 -2.57 17.50 -10.53
N THR A 31 -2.77 16.18 -10.39
CA THR A 31 -2.49 15.46 -9.14
C THR A 31 -1.00 15.48 -8.84
N LEU A 32 -0.16 15.15 -9.82
CA LEU A 32 1.30 15.12 -9.65
C LEU A 32 1.87 16.51 -9.38
N ASP A 33 1.40 17.54 -10.08
CA ASP A 33 1.82 18.92 -9.85
C ASP A 33 1.46 19.41 -8.43
N VAL A 34 0.31 18.99 -7.87
CA VAL A 34 -0.09 19.32 -6.50
C VAL A 34 0.77 18.57 -5.46
N LEU A 35 1.12 17.31 -5.73
CA LEU A 35 2.02 16.54 -4.86
C LEU A 35 3.42 17.17 -4.85
N ASP A 36 3.97 17.46 -6.02
CA ASP A 36 5.27 18.10 -6.19
C ASP A 36 5.33 19.47 -5.54
N ALA A 37 4.32 20.32 -5.76
CA ALA A 37 4.25 21.65 -5.16
C ALA A 37 4.20 21.61 -3.62
N ALA A 38 3.63 20.55 -3.05
CA ALA A 38 3.63 20.34 -1.59
C ALA A 38 4.90 19.67 -1.07
N GLY A 39 5.74 19.12 -1.95
CA GLY A 39 6.93 18.35 -1.60
C GLY A 39 6.67 16.87 -1.28
N MET A 40 5.46 16.36 -1.54
CA MET A 40 5.14 14.94 -1.36
C MET A 40 5.67 14.13 -2.53
N LYS A 41 6.47 13.11 -2.26
CA LYS A 41 7.00 12.23 -3.31
C LYS A 41 5.89 11.32 -3.86
N HIS A 42 6.05 10.82 -5.07
CA HIS A 42 5.04 9.95 -5.66
C HIS A 42 5.62 8.97 -6.67
N THR A 43 4.89 7.88 -6.91
CA THR A 43 5.21 6.85 -7.90
C THR A 43 3.93 6.12 -8.33
N GLY A 44 3.93 5.53 -9.52
CA GLY A 44 2.80 4.76 -10.06
C GLY A 44 2.07 5.43 -11.22
N SER A 45 2.21 6.74 -11.39
CA SER A 45 1.79 7.50 -12.57
C SER A 45 2.83 8.56 -12.93
N ALA A 46 2.84 9.00 -14.20
CA ALA A 46 3.85 9.92 -14.71
C ALA A 46 3.33 10.79 -15.86
N ARG A 47 3.90 11.98 -16.04
CA ARG A 47 3.55 12.94 -17.11
C ARG A 47 4.28 12.63 -18.40
N THR A 48 5.45 11.99 -18.31
CA THR A 48 6.39 11.72 -19.40
C THR A 48 6.99 10.31 -19.28
N PRO A 49 7.50 9.73 -20.39
CA PRO A 49 8.24 8.48 -20.35
C PRO A 49 9.47 8.55 -19.43
N GLU A 50 10.18 9.68 -19.42
CA GLU A 50 11.40 9.87 -18.61
C GLU A 50 11.08 9.87 -17.12
N GLU A 51 9.98 10.51 -16.74
CA GLU A 51 9.48 10.48 -15.37
C GLU A 51 9.06 9.06 -14.97
N ALA A 52 8.34 8.33 -15.83
CA ALA A 52 7.95 6.95 -15.55
C ALA A 52 9.15 6.00 -15.39
N ALA A 53 10.25 6.27 -16.09
CA ALA A 53 11.48 5.52 -16.01
C ALA A 53 12.36 5.88 -14.80
N THR A 54 12.02 6.93 -14.03
CA THR A 54 12.81 7.39 -12.89
C THR A 54 12.35 6.70 -11.61
N PRO A 55 13.18 5.85 -10.96
CA PRO A 55 12.81 5.19 -9.72
C PRO A 55 12.64 6.20 -8.58
N LEU A 56 11.56 6.06 -7.81
CA LEU A 56 11.40 6.81 -6.57
C LEU A 56 12.29 6.17 -5.49
N ILE A 57 13.25 6.96 -4.98
CA ILE A 57 14.11 6.61 -3.85
C ILE A 57 13.87 7.62 -2.72
N LEU A 58 13.49 7.13 -1.56
CA LEU A 58 13.31 7.87 -0.31
C LEU A 58 14.54 7.68 0.58
N ASP A 59 14.81 8.63 1.47
CA ASP A 59 15.83 8.49 2.51
C ASP A 59 15.14 8.28 3.87
N ALA A 60 15.48 7.18 4.53
CA ALA A 60 15.00 6.86 5.87
C ALA A 60 16.20 6.72 6.81
N ASN A 61 16.61 7.82 7.44
CA ASN A 61 17.79 7.88 8.31
C ASN A 61 19.08 7.42 7.61
N GLY A 62 19.30 7.84 6.37
CA GLY A 62 20.46 7.46 5.56
C GLY A 62 20.31 6.11 4.83
N VAL A 63 19.21 5.38 5.03
CA VAL A 63 18.89 4.16 4.28
C VAL A 63 18.05 4.52 3.07
N LYS A 64 18.46 4.08 1.88
CA LYS A 64 17.74 4.36 0.63
C LYS A 64 16.59 3.36 0.44
N VAL A 65 15.36 3.84 0.45
CA VAL A 65 14.15 3.01 0.28
C VAL A 65 13.53 3.30 -1.09
N GLY A 66 13.54 2.30 -1.98
CA GLY A 66 12.82 2.37 -3.24
C GLY A 66 11.33 2.09 -3.05
N GLN A 67 10.47 2.85 -3.74
CA GLN A 67 9.04 2.54 -3.81
C GLN A 67 8.61 2.37 -5.27
N VAL A 68 7.92 1.27 -5.55
CA VAL A 68 7.32 1.01 -6.87
C VAL A 68 5.82 0.80 -6.69
N ALA A 69 5.01 1.35 -7.60
CA ALA A 69 3.55 1.29 -7.49
C ALA A 69 2.88 0.85 -8.80
N PHE A 70 1.86 0.00 -8.68
CA PHE A 70 1.18 -0.66 -9.79
C PHE A 70 -0.31 -0.88 -9.48
N THR A 71 -1.14 -0.88 -10.52
CA THR A 71 -2.59 -1.10 -10.38
C THR A 71 -3.15 -2.11 -11.39
N PHE A 72 -4.11 -2.92 -10.94
CA PHE A 72 -4.73 -3.96 -11.77
C PHE A 72 -5.50 -3.45 -12.99
N GLY A 73 -5.94 -2.18 -12.99
CA GLY A 73 -6.77 -1.64 -14.06
C GLY A 73 -7.12 -0.18 -13.87
N PHE A 74 -8.06 0.33 -14.67
CA PHE A 74 -8.44 1.76 -14.74
C PHE A 74 -9.95 1.97 -14.95
N ASN A 75 -10.80 1.15 -14.32
CA ASN A 75 -12.26 1.22 -14.45
C ASN A 75 -12.76 1.16 -15.92
N GLY A 76 -12.11 0.35 -16.74
CA GLY A 76 -12.44 0.21 -18.16
C GLY A 76 -11.94 1.33 -19.07
N ILE A 77 -11.24 2.33 -18.53
CA ILE A 77 -10.60 3.40 -19.30
C ILE A 77 -9.31 2.84 -19.93
N PRO A 78 -9.16 2.83 -21.26
CA PRO A 78 -7.92 2.40 -21.89
C PRO A 78 -6.79 3.37 -21.56
N LEU A 79 -5.57 2.85 -21.42
CA LEU A 79 -4.40 3.70 -21.21
C LEU A 79 -4.17 4.58 -22.46
N PRO A 80 -4.22 5.91 -22.33
CA PRO A 80 -3.96 6.80 -23.45
C PRO A 80 -2.49 6.73 -23.89
N GLU A 81 -1.58 6.56 -22.92
CA GLU A 81 -0.14 6.42 -23.14
C GLU A 81 0.41 5.34 -22.20
N PRO A 82 1.41 4.54 -22.62
CA PRO A 82 1.88 3.40 -21.81
C PRO A 82 2.64 3.79 -20.53
N TRP A 83 3.08 5.05 -20.40
CA TRP A 83 3.81 5.55 -19.22
C TRP A 83 2.91 6.31 -18.23
N ILE A 84 1.66 6.60 -18.57
CA ILE A 84 0.81 7.48 -17.76
C ILE A 84 0.49 6.88 -16.39
N SER A 85 0.38 5.55 -16.30
CA SER A 85 0.17 4.80 -15.06
C SER A 85 0.65 3.36 -15.25
N ASN A 86 1.11 2.74 -14.18
CA ASN A 86 1.75 1.43 -14.20
C ASN A 86 0.71 0.29 -14.10
N PRO A 87 0.44 -0.48 -15.18
CA PRO A 87 -0.41 -1.65 -15.10
C PRO A 87 0.29 -2.78 -14.35
N LEU A 88 -0.42 -3.43 -13.44
CA LEU A 88 0.09 -4.52 -12.62
C LEU A 88 0.40 -5.75 -13.46
N ASP A 89 1.68 -6.09 -13.50
CA ASP A 89 2.21 -7.34 -14.00
C ASP A 89 3.41 -7.72 -13.12
N PRO A 90 3.50 -8.96 -12.60
CA PRO A 90 4.58 -9.36 -11.70
C PRO A 90 5.98 -9.12 -12.23
N GLN A 91 6.23 -9.35 -13.52
CA GLN A 91 7.56 -9.12 -14.11
C GLN A 91 7.88 -7.63 -14.15
N ARG A 92 6.91 -6.78 -14.51
CA ARG A 92 7.09 -5.32 -14.47
C ARG A 92 7.38 -4.80 -13.06
N VAL A 93 6.73 -5.35 -12.03
CA VAL A 93 7.05 -5.01 -10.63
C VAL A 93 8.50 -5.35 -10.31
N ILE A 94 8.94 -6.56 -10.67
CA ILE A 94 10.31 -7.04 -10.43
C ILE A 94 11.34 -6.19 -11.19
N GLU A 95 11.08 -5.85 -12.45
CA GLU A 95 11.94 -4.99 -13.27
C GLU A 95 12.07 -3.59 -12.66
N ALA A 96 10.97 -2.97 -12.24
CA ALA A 96 10.99 -1.68 -11.56
C ALA A 96 11.76 -1.74 -10.23
N ALA A 97 11.60 -2.82 -9.47
CA ALA A 97 12.32 -3.02 -8.22
C ALA A 97 13.84 -3.19 -8.46
N ARG A 98 14.23 -3.95 -9.49
CA ARG A 98 15.64 -4.08 -9.91
C ARG A 98 16.22 -2.75 -10.36
N ALA A 99 15.45 -1.94 -11.10
CA ALA A 99 15.85 -0.59 -11.48
C ALA A 99 16.05 0.31 -10.25
N ALA A 100 15.17 0.22 -9.25
CA ALA A 100 15.35 0.92 -7.98
C ALA A 100 16.63 0.47 -7.24
N LYS A 101 16.90 -0.84 -7.15
CA LYS A 101 18.15 -1.38 -6.59
C LYS A 101 19.38 -0.86 -7.35
N ALA A 102 19.34 -0.84 -8.69
CA ALA A 102 20.41 -0.30 -9.53
C ALA A 102 20.63 1.21 -9.33
N ALA A 103 19.57 1.96 -9.02
CA ALA A 103 19.63 3.37 -8.64
C ALA A 103 20.09 3.58 -7.18
N GLY A 104 20.38 2.50 -6.44
CA GLY A 104 20.92 2.53 -5.10
C GLY A 104 19.91 2.32 -3.98
N ALA A 105 18.69 1.85 -4.26
CA ALA A 105 17.77 1.38 -3.21
C ALA A 105 18.40 0.21 -2.45
N GLU A 106 18.32 0.26 -1.13
CA GLU A 106 18.75 -0.79 -0.22
C GLU A 106 17.59 -1.69 0.18
N VAL A 107 16.39 -1.11 0.34
CA VAL A 107 15.11 -1.79 0.58
C VAL A 107 14.13 -1.33 -0.48
N VAL A 108 13.28 -2.21 -1.02
CA VAL A 108 12.24 -1.87 -2.00
C VAL A 108 10.87 -2.32 -1.51
N VAL A 109 9.93 -1.38 -1.48
CA VAL A 109 8.52 -1.61 -1.14
C VAL A 109 7.68 -1.53 -2.42
N ALA A 110 6.90 -2.58 -2.69
CA ALA A 110 5.93 -2.62 -3.77
C ALA A 110 4.53 -2.26 -3.25
N SER A 111 3.98 -1.14 -3.72
CA SER A 111 2.60 -0.71 -3.47
C SER A 111 1.68 -1.22 -4.57
N LEU A 112 0.83 -2.20 -4.26
CA LEU A 112 -0.02 -2.86 -5.25
C LEU A 112 -1.50 -2.51 -5.02
N HIS A 113 -2.17 -2.03 -6.05
CA HIS A 113 -3.60 -1.74 -6.04
C HIS A 113 -4.33 -2.86 -6.79
N TRP A 114 -4.90 -3.82 -6.07
CA TRP A 114 -5.25 -5.15 -6.59
C TRP A 114 -6.31 -5.88 -5.75
N GLY A 115 -6.75 -7.05 -6.20
CA GLY A 115 -7.72 -7.88 -5.49
C GLY A 115 -9.17 -7.56 -5.87
N THR A 116 -10.10 -8.19 -5.15
CA THR A 116 -11.54 -8.01 -5.34
C THR A 116 -12.10 -7.07 -4.29
N GLU A 117 -12.83 -6.03 -4.69
CA GLU A 117 -13.44 -5.09 -3.75
C GLU A 117 -14.33 -5.79 -2.71
N TYR A 118 -14.20 -5.36 -1.46
CA TYR A 118 -14.95 -5.78 -0.29
C TYR A 118 -14.76 -7.23 0.16
N GLU A 119 -13.84 -7.97 -0.45
CA GLU A 119 -13.51 -9.34 -0.06
C GLU A 119 -12.41 -9.37 1.01
N ALA A 120 -12.72 -10.00 2.15
CA ALA A 120 -11.81 -10.07 3.30
C ALA A 120 -10.68 -11.09 3.13
N ASP A 121 -10.78 -11.99 2.15
CA ASP A 121 -9.73 -12.95 1.82
C ASP A 121 -9.08 -12.59 0.46
N PRO A 122 -7.76 -12.74 0.32
CA PRO A 122 -7.09 -12.42 -0.93
C PRO A 122 -7.45 -13.47 -1.99
N ASN A 123 -7.68 -13.02 -3.21
CA ASN A 123 -7.98 -13.93 -4.32
C ASN A 123 -6.71 -14.67 -4.81
N ASP A 124 -6.89 -15.68 -5.66
CA ASP A 124 -5.79 -16.51 -6.17
C ASP A 124 -4.76 -15.70 -6.97
N ASP A 125 -5.21 -14.65 -7.68
CA ASP A 125 -4.35 -13.75 -8.42
C ASP A 125 -3.43 -12.95 -7.48
N GLN A 126 -3.98 -12.39 -6.38
CA GLN A 126 -3.17 -11.72 -5.35
C GLN A 126 -2.12 -12.67 -4.76
N ARG A 127 -2.52 -13.89 -4.38
CA ARG A 127 -1.61 -14.87 -3.75
C ARG A 127 -0.51 -15.33 -4.70
N SER A 128 -0.85 -15.64 -5.95
CA SER A 128 0.11 -16.08 -6.96
C SER A 128 1.09 -14.97 -7.36
N MET A 129 0.59 -13.74 -7.55
CA MET A 129 1.42 -12.57 -7.82
C MET A 129 2.34 -12.23 -6.64
N ALA A 130 1.84 -12.26 -5.39
CA ALA A 130 2.64 -12.04 -4.20
C ALA A 130 3.82 -13.01 -4.12
N ALA A 131 3.55 -14.31 -4.33
CA ALA A 131 4.57 -15.35 -4.33
C ALA A 131 5.63 -15.14 -5.43
N ALA A 132 5.20 -14.80 -6.64
CA ALA A 132 6.11 -14.55 -7.76
C ALA A 132 6.99 -13.31 -7.54
N ILE A 133 6.40 -12.22 -7.05
CA ILE A 133 7.11 -10.95 -6.80
C ILE A 133 8.10 -11.10 -5.64
N LEU A 134 7.68 -11.70 -4.52
CA LEU A 134 8.53 -11.84 -3.33
C LEU A 134 9.62 -12.91 -3.48
N ALA A 135 9.50 -13.80 -4.47
CA ALA A 135 10.59 -14.71 -4.82
C ALA A 135 11.83 -13.98 -5.35
N ASP A 136 11.67 -12.77 -5.92
CA ASP A 136 12.81 -11.99 -6.40
C ASP A 136 13.51 -11.25 -5.26
N PRO A 137 14.85 -11.29 -5.16
CA PRO A 137 15.59 -10.58 -4.11
C PRO A 137 15.46 -9.05 -4.19
N ALA A 138 15.03 -8.47 -5.32
CA ALA A 138 14.90 -7.03 -5.48
C ALA A 138 13.70 -6.41 -4.74
N VAL A 139 12.68 -7.20 -4.36
CA VAL A 139 11.48 -6.71 -3.65
C VAL A 139 11.50 -7.20 -2.21
N ASP A 140 11.36 -6.32 -1.23
CA ASP A 140 11.51 -6.66 0.20
C ASP A 140 10.18 -6.71 0.97
N LEU A 141 9.15 -6.01 0.47
CA LEU A 141 7.84 -5.89 1.08
C LEU A 141 6.78 -5.59 0.02
N ILE A 142 5.59 -6.19 0.15
CA ILE A 142 4.38 -5.78 -0.57
C ILE A 142 3.39 -5.13 0.39
N ILE A 143 2.86 -3.98 0.01
CA ILE A 143 1.71 -3.33 0.67
C ILE A 143 0.55 -3.17 -0.32
N GLY A 144 -0.59 -3.77 0.02
CA GLY A 144 -1.76 -3.86 -0.83
C GLY A 144 -2.88 -2.88 -0.46
N THR A 145 -3.55 -2.34 -1.48
CA THR A 145 -4.73 -1.47 -1.38
C THR A 145 -5.80 -1.95 -2.38
N HIS A 146 -6.85 -1.14 -2.63
CA HIS A 146 -8.00 -1.37 -3.53
C HIS A 146 -9.20 -2.01 -2.86
N VAL A 147 -9.03 -3.14 -2.17
CA VAL A 147 -10.16 -3.97 -1.72
C VAL A 147 -11.11 -3.33 -0.69
N HIS A 148 -10.80 -2.13 -0.16
CA HIS A 148 -11.64 -1.38 0.78
C HIS A 148 -12.05 -2.11 2.07
N THR A 149 -11.43 -3.24 2.37
CA THR A 149 -11.55 -3.97 3.63
C THR A 149 -10.17 -4.43 4.06
N VAL A 150 -10.00 -4.71 5.36
CA VAL A 150 -8.78 -5.36 5.82
C VAL A 150 -8.73 -6.78 5.22
N GLN A 151 -7.55 -7.15 4.72
CA GLN A 151 -7.19 -8.50 4.31
C GLN A 151 -5.98 -8.99 5.14
N PRO A 152 -5.67 -10.30 5.12
CA PRO A 152 -4.61 -10.87 5.92
C PRO A 152 -3.23 -10.27 5.65
N ILE A 153 -2.35 -10.42 6.64
CA ILE A 153 -0.91 -10.26 6.47
C ILE A 153 -0.31 -11.67 6.42
N GLU A 154 0.70 -11.88 5.58
CA GLU A 154 1.34 -13.19 5.40
C GLU A 154 2.85 -13.01 5.22
N GLN A 155 3.62 -14.04 5.61
CA GLN A 155 5.01 -14.16 5.21
C GLN A 155 5.10 -15.17 4.04
N VAL A 156 5.58 -14.71 2.89
CA VAL A 156 5.77 -15.51 1.67
C VAL A 156 7.24 -15.41 1.26
N ASN A 157 7.90 -16.56 1.07
CA ASN A 157 9.33 -16.63 0.75
C ASN A 157 10.22 -15.85 1.75
N GLY A 158 9.86 -15.86 3.03
CA GLY A 158 10.58 -15.15 4.08
C GLY A 158 10.38 -13.63 4.10
N LYS A 159 9.51 -13.09 3.24
CA LYS A 159 9.19 -11.65 3.13
C LYS A 159 7.73 -11.39 3.40
N TRP A 160 7.39 -10.16 3.76
CA TRP A 160 6.05 -9.81 4.19
C TRP A 160 5.18 -9.29 3.03
N VAL A 161 3.90 -9.63 3.07
CA VAL A 161 2.84 -9.05 2.26
C VAL A 161 1.67 -8.64 3.14
N VAL A 162 1.20 -7.41 2.96
CA VAL A 162 -0.12 -6.96 3.43
C VAL A 162 -1.03 -7.00 2.20
N TYR A 163 -2.01 -7.90 2.15
CA TYR A 163 -2.82 -8.06 0.94
C TYR A 163 -3.76 -6.88 0.69
N GLY A 164 -4.30 -6.30 1.77
CA GLY A 164 -5.22 -5.18 1.73
C GLY A 164 -5.29 -4.49 3.08
N MET A 165 -4.96 -3.20 3.12
CA MET A 165 -4.93 -2.40 4.36
C MET A 165 -6.29 -1.85 4.81
N GLY A 166 -7.36 -2.08 4.04
CA GLY A 166 -8.65 -1.43 4.27
C GLY A 166 -8.60 0.07 3.97
N ASN A 167 -9.44 0.84 4.68
CA ASN A 167 -9.57 2.28 4.48
C ASN A 167 -9.08 3.06 5.70
N GLU A 168 -8.41 4.20 5.46
CA GLU A 168 -7.97 5.12 6.53
C GLU A 168 -8.95 6.28 6.74
N VAL A 169 -9.14 7.16 5.74
CA VAL A 169 -10.16 8.22 5.78
C VAL A 169 -10.99 8.11 4.51
N ALA A 170 -12.13 7.42 4.62
CA ALA A 170 -13.05 7.19 3.52
C ALA A 170 -14.51 7.27 3.98
N LYS A 171 -15.39 7.67 3.06
CA LYS A 171 -16.83 7.55 3.22
C LYS A 171 -17.42 7.06 1.91
N HIS A 172 -17.76 5.78 1.86
CA HIS A 172 -18.43 5.19 0.72
C HIS A 172 -19.89 5.66 0.65
N GLU A 173 -20.47 5.63 -0.55
CA GLU A 173 -21.90 5.90 -0.75
C GLU A 173 -22.76 4.96 0.07
N GLU A 174 -22.34 3.68 0.13
CA GLU A 174 -22.95 2.63 0.94
C GLU A 174 -21.93 2.07 1.95
N PRO A 175 -21.90 2.59 3.19
CA PRO A 175 -21.12 2.04 4.30
C PRO A 175 -21.49 0.58 4.60
N ARG A 176 -20.49 -0.29 4.77
CA ARG A 176 -20.68 -1.75 4.98
C ARG A 176 -20.31 -2.22 6.38
N GLY A 177 -19.81 -1.36 7.25
CA GLY A 177 -19.12 -1.75 8.48
C GLY A 177 -17.65 -2.04 8.21
N THR A 178 -17.35 -3.01 7.35
CA THR A 178 -15.97 -3.38 7.02
C THR A 178 -15.23 -2.31 6.21
N THR A 179 -15.96 -1.48 5.46
CA THR A 179 -15.40 -0.35 4.70
C THR A 179 -14.88 0.79 5.58
N GLU A 180 -15.25 0.81 6.85
CA GLU A 180 -14.73 1.77 7.81
C GLU A 180 -13.51 1.21 8.57
N GLU A 181 -13.13 -0.04 8.33
CA GLU A 181 -12.00 -0.69 9.00
C GLU A 181 -10.74 -0.57 8.15
N GLY A 182 -9.63 -0.36 8.84
CA GLY A 182 -8.32 -0.25 8.22
C GLY A 182 -7.21 -0.69 9.16
N LEU A 183 -5.99 -0.59 8.65
CA LEU A 183 -4.80 -0.73 9.47
C LEU A 183 -3.63 0.10 8.95
N ILE A 184 -2.78 0.50 9.89
CA ILE A 184 -1.44 1.01 9.60
C ILE A 184 -0.47 -0.13 9.88
N ALA A 185 0.20 -0.64 8.84
CA ALA A 185 1.26 -1.63 8.98
C ALA A 185 2.62 -0.96 9.23
N ARG A 186 3.43 -1.56 10.10
CA ARG A 186 4.79 -1.10 10.43
C ARG A 186 5.77 -2.26 10.32
N PHE A 187 6.77 -2.10 9.48
CA PHE A 187 7.86 -3.05 9.31
C PHE A 187 9.18 -2.37 9.65
N LYS A 188 9.90 -2.90 10.64
CA LYS A 188 11.24 -2.43 11.02
C LYS A 188 12.28 -3.26 10.29
N PHE A 189 13.01 -2.63 9.39
CA PHE A 189 14.12 -3.25 8.68
C PHE A 189 15.43 -3.08 9.44
N VAL A 190 16.26 -4.12 9.42
CA VAL A 190 17.65 -4.08 9.91
C VAL A 190 18.58 -4.74 8.90
N GLN A 191 19.82 -4.27 8.85
CA GLN A 191 20.85 -4.85 7.98
C GLN A 191 21.54 -6.00 8.70
N GLY A 192 21.41 -7.21 8.16
CA GLY A 192 22.10 -8.41 8.62
C GLY A 192 23.19 -8.89 7.64
N PRO A 193 23.86 -10.01 7.95
CA PRO A 193 24.93 -10.57 7.09
C PRO A 193 24.46 -10.97 5.68
N GLN A 194 23.17 -11.29 5.53
CA GLN A 194 22.55 -11.69 4.26
C GLN A 194 21.82 -10.53 3.56
N GLY A 195 21.94 -9.31 4.09
CA GLY A 195 21.24 -8.13 3.61
C GLY A 195 20.14 -7.65 4.56
N TRP A 196 19.28 -6.78 4.04
CA TRP A 196 18.16 -6.20 4.78
C TRP A 196 17.06 -7.23 5.01
N HIS A 197 16.50 -7.24 6.23
CA HIS A 197 15.35 -8.08 6.57
C HIS A 197 14.48 -7.36 7.61
N VAL A 198 13.23 -7.82 7.73
CA VAL A 198 12.30 -7.33 8.75
C VAL A 198 12.63 -8.00 10.08
N GLU A 199 13.03 -7.20 11.07
CA GLU A 199 13.22 -7.63 12.46
C GLU A 199 11.89 -7.65 13.21
N GLU A 200 11.01 -6.69 12.92
CA GLU A 200 9.74 -6.50 13.63
C GLU A 200 8.63 -6.13 12.64
N ALA A 201 7.54 -6.88 12.67
CA ALA A 201 6.32 -6.60 11.92
C ALA A 201 5.18 -6.30 12.90
N ARG A 202 4.49 -5.18 12.71
CA ARG A 202 3.31 -4.79 13.49
C ARG A 202 2.19 -4.24 12.63
N TYR A 203 0.97 -4.25 13.15
CA TYR A 203 -0.17 -3.52 12.59
C TYR A 203 -0.93 -2.76 13.68
N ARG A 204 -1.45 -1.59 13.33
CA ARG A 204 -2.36 -0.83 14.19
C ARG A 204 -3.75 -0.79 13.56
N PRO A 205 -4.76 -1.44 14.17
CA PRO A 205 -6.11 -1.44 13.63
C PRO A 205 -6.74 -0.05 13.78
N THR A 206 -7.33 0.44 12.69
CA THR A 206 -8.00 1.74 12.62
C THR A 206 -9.49 1.57 12.31
N LEU A 207 -10.29 2.54 12.74
CA LEU A 207 -11.72 2.62 12.42
C LEU A 207 -12.09 4.04 12.03
N VAL A 208 -12.86 4.18 10.96
CA VAL A 208 -13.48 5.45 10.53
C VAL A 208 -14.85 5.59 11.16
N GLU A 209 -14.99 6.56 12.06
CA GLU A 209 -16.26 6.97 12.63
C GLU A 209 -16.91 8.02 11.71
N LEU A 210 -17.99 7.63 11.03
CA LEU A 210 -18.67 8.44 9.99
C LEU A 210 -19.54 9.60 10.52
N GLY A 211 -19.61 9.80 11.84
CA GLY A 211 -20.35 10.92 12.44
C GLY A 211 -19.76 12.27 12.03
N PRO A 212 -20.43 13.41 12.28
CA PRO A 212 -19.79 14.71 12.16
C PRO A 212 -19.03 15.06 13.46
N PRO A 213 -17.73 15.39 13.41
CA PRO A 213 -16.81 15.25 12.27
C PRO A 213 -16.38 13.79 12.06
N ILE A 214 -16.04 13.43 10.82
CA ILE A 214 -15.47 12.13 10.50
C ILE A 214 -14.14 12.00 11.24
N ARG A 215 -13.90 10.85 11.88
CA ARG A 215 -12.65 10.58 12.63
C ARG A 215 -12.10 9.21 12.29
N ALA A 216 -10.82 9.13 11.96
CA ALA A 216 -10.07 7.89 12.03
C ALA A 216 -9.54 7.71 13.46
N VAL A 217 -9.76 6.56 14.07
CA VAL A 217 -9.33 6.25 15.44
C VAL A 217 -8.47 4.99 15.49
N ASP A 218 -7.42 5.01 16.30
CA ASP A 218 -6.61 3.83 16.63
C ASP A 218 -7.35 3.00 17.67
N LEU A 219 -7.86 1.83 17.25
CA LEU A 219 -8.64 0.91 18.09
C LEU A 219 -7.85 0.36 19.28
N SER A 220 -6.52 0.49 19.28
CA SER A 220 -5.65 0.09 20.40
C SER A 220 -5.58 1.15 21.50
N SER A 221 -6.02 2.38 21.23
CA SER A 221 -5.83 3.54 22.11
C SER A 221 -7.13 4.17 22.62
N VAL A 222 -8.25 3.94 21.92
CA VAL A 222 -9.54 4.54 22.26
C VAL A 222 -10.40 3.63 23.16
N PRO A 223 -11.29 4.19 24.01
CA PRO A 223 -12.18 3.38 24.83
C PRO A 223 -13.07 2.44 23.99
N PRO A 224 -13.36 1.23 24.48
CA PRO A 224 -14.18 0.28 23.74
C PRO A 224 -15.64 0.76 23.66
N THR A 225 -16.26 0.49 22.52
CA THR A 225 -17.71 0.53 22.28
C THR A 225 -18.08 -0.77 21.56
N PRO A 226 -19.37 -1.17 21.50
CA PRO A 226 -19.74 -2.39 20.76
C PRO A 226 -19.17 -2.44 19.33
N ARG A 227 -19.26 -1.31 18.59
CA ARG A 227 -18.71 -1.20 17.23
C ARG A 227 -17.18 -1.31 17.19
N ARG A 228 -16.47 -0.65 18.10
CA ARG A 228 -14.99 -0.69 18.16
C ARG A 228 -14.48 -2.06 18.56
N THR A 229 -15.13 -2.72 19.51
CA THR A 229 -14.79 -4.08 19.94
C THR A 229 -15.00 -5.08 18.82
N GLU A 230 -16.12 -4.98 18.09
CA GLU A 230 -16.39 -5.82 16.92
C GLU A 230 -15.34 -5.61 15.81
N ALA A 231 -15.04 -4.35 15.47
CA ALA A 231 -14.05 -3.99 14.46
C ALA A 231 -12.65 -4.53 14.80
N LEU A 232 -12.23 -4.35 16.05
CA LEU A 232 -10.93 -4.83 16.53
C LEU A 232 -10.84 -6.36 16.44
N ALA A 233 -11.86 -7.06 16.95
CA ALA A 233 -11.88 -8.52 16.92
C ALA A 233 -11.86 -9.07 15.49
N ARG A 234 -12.65 -8.50 14.58
CA ARG A 234 -12.65 -8.88 13.16
C ARG A 234 -11.31 -8.59 12.49
N THR A 235 -10.72 -7.42 12.75
CA THR A 235 -9.42 -7.05 12.19
C THR A 235 -8.32 -8.01 12.67
N ASP A 236 -8.26 -8.30 13.97
CA ASP A 236 -7.29 -9.24 14.53
C ASP A 236 -7.46 -10.66 13.95
N GLU A 237 -8.70 -11.11 13.78
CA GLU A 237 -9.00 -12.39 13.15
C GLU A 237 -8.49 -12.42 11.71
N VAL A 238 -8.89 -11.45 10.87
CA VAL A 238 -8.55 -11.37 9.44
C VAL A 238 -7.05 -11.31 9.23
N VAL A 239 -6.36 -10.40 9.95
CA VAL A 239 -4.91 -10.19 9.83
C VAL A 239 -4.14 -11.49 10.08
N GLY A 240 -4.60 -12.32 11.03
CA GLY A 240 -3.97 -13.57 11.41
C GLY A 240 -4.31 -14.80 10.55
N ARG A 241 -5.27 -14.74 9.63
CA ARG A 241 -5.81 -15.93 8.91
C ARG A 241 -4.77 -16.73 8.15
N LEU A 242 -3.72 -16.06 7.66
CA LEU A 242 -2.63 -16.68 6.89
C LEU A 242 -1.38 -16.95 7.73
N GLY A 243 -1.54 -17.09 9.04
CA GLY A 243 -0.48 -17.57 9.93
C GLY A 243 0.59 -16.55 10.31
N ALA A 244 0.42 -15.26 10.00
CA ALA A 244 1.39 -14.22 10.29
C ALA A 244 1.83 -14.14 11.78
N ALA A 245 0.95 -14.49 12.71
CA ALA A 245 1.29 -14.55 14.14
C ALA A 245 2.41 -15.58 14.43
N ALA A 246 2.46 -16.70 13.70
CA ALA A 246 3.53 -17.69 13.83
C ALA A 246 4.90 -17.15 13.36
N HIS A 247 4.89 -16.09 12.56
CA HIS A 247 6.07 -15.38 12.07
C HIS A 247 6.38 -14.12 12.90
N GLY A 248 5.72 -13.94 14.04
CA GLY A 248 6.01 -12.84 14.97
C GLY A 248 5.30 -11.52 14.66
N LEU A 249 4.26 -11.52 13.81
CA LEU A 249 3.42 -10.34 13.63
C LEU A 249 2.76 -9.96 14.98
N GLY A 250 3.00 -8.73 15.41
CA GLY A 250 2.37 -8.15 16.60
C GLY A 250 1.34 -7.07 16.26
N ARG A 251 0.55 -6.69 17.25
CA ARG A 251 -0.18 -5.42 17.24
C ARG A 251 0.68 -4.30 17.82
#